data_AF-A0A377VVI0-F1
#
_entry.id   AF-A0A377VVI0-F1
#
_cell.length_a   1.000
_cell.length_b   1.000
_cell.length_c   1.000
_cell.angle_alpha   90.00
_cell.angle_beta   90.00
_cell.angle_gamma   90.00
#
_symmetry.space_group_name_H-M   'P 1'
#
loop_
_entity.id
_entity.type
_entity.pdbx_description
1 polymer ?
#
loop_
_entity_poly.entity_id
_entity_poly.type
_entity_poly.pdbx_seq_one_letter_code
_entity_poly.pdbx_strand_id
1 'polypeptide(L)'
;MECYGLNHFSWFTHFTVRGEEVTERLIASPELYQKTAMQYFSPELVRLCDNQLLNEYLYYYYYRDEALKAIQGAGETRGEQIARINQEMREALRTVDARTQPEAAFTIWMQHYLRRENSYMQNESRQEKFHTREPLTLRQFIEEPDTGGYAGVALDILEAVNSTTKRIVVSIQNNGTLDFLRPDDVIEISCDLSRDGLSR
;
A
#
# COMPACT_ATOMS: atom_id res chain seq x y z
N MET A 1 -11.47 3.83 11.12
CA MET A 1 -11.51 3.26 9.76
C MET A 1 -11.54 1.76 9.91
N GLU A 2 -12.48 1.15 9.21
CA GLU A 2 -12.72 -0.28 9.20
C GLU A 2 -12.39 -0.84 7.82
N CYS A 3 -11.48 -1.80 7.78
CA CYS A 3 -11.14 -2.58 6.59
C CYS A 3 -11.87 -3.91 6.64
N TYR A 4 -12.39 -4.37 5.50
CA TYR A 4 -12.85 -5.75 5.36
C TYR A 4 -12.67 -6.27 3.92
N GLY A 5 -12.48 -7.57 3.79
CA GLY A 5 -12.36 -8.26 2.51
C GLY A 5 -11.30 -9.34 2.57
N LEU A 6 -10.51 -9.45 1.50
CA LEU A 6 -9.34 -10.32 1.40
C LEU A 6 -8.08 -9.47 1.18
N ASN A 7 -6.91 -10.09 1.31
CA ASN A 7 -5.67 -9.44 0.92
C ASN A 7 -5.73 -8.99 -0.54
N HIS A 8 -5.47 -7.70 -0.80
CA HIS A 8 -5.59 -7.04 -2.11
C HIS A 8 -7.00 -7.08 -2.73
N PHE A 9 -8.04 -7.32 -1.93
CA PHE A 9 -9.43 -7.32 -2.38
C PHE A 9 -10.33 -6.89 -1.21
N SER A 10 -10.18 -5.63 -0.82
CA SER A 10 -10.78 -5.08 0.40
C SER A 10 -11.39 -3.70 0.20
N TRP A 11 -12.32 -3.37 1.09
CA TRP A 11 -13.02 -2.10 1.17
C TRP A 11 -12.80 -1.45 2.53
N PHE A 12 -12.86 -0.12 2.54
CA PHE A 12 -12.63 0.67 3.73
C PHE A 12 -13.84 1.56 4.03
N THR A 13 -14.26 1.56 5.28
CA THR A 13 -15.48 2.23 5.77
C THR A 13 -15.24 2.92 7.11
N HIS A 14 -16.24 3.64 7.62
CA HIS A 14 -16.28 4.21 8.97
C HIS A 14 -15.01 5.01 9.32
N PHE A 15 -14.77 6.09 8.59
CA PHE A 15 -13.63 6.96 8.80
C PHE A 15 -13.90 7.93 9.94
N THR A 16 -13.00 7.96 10.92
CA THR A 16 -13.12 8.84 12.08
C THR A 16 -11.84 9.62 12.31
N VAL A 17 -11.96 10.92 12.59
CA VAL A 17 -10.83 11.77 13.00
C VAL A 17 -11.13 12.34 14.38
N ARG A 18 -10.31 12.00 15.38
CA ARG A 18 -10.51 12.40 16.78
C ARG A 18 -11.92 12.05 17.31
N GLY A 19 -12.48 10.93 16.85
CA GLY A 19 -13.81 10.45 17.22
C GLY A 19 -14.97 11.02 16.40
N GLU A 20 -14.75 11.99 15.51
CA GLU A 20 -15.77 12.52 14.60
C GLU A 20 -15.85 11.65 13.33
N GLU A 21 -17.06 11.25 12.93
CA GLU A 21 -17.35 10.59 11.66
C GLU A 21 -17.09 11.56 10.49
N VAL A 22 -16.29 11.15 9.51
CA VAL A 22 -15.87 12.02 8.39
C VAL A 22 -16.03 11.37 7.01
N THR A 23 -16.65 10.20 6.89
CA THR A 23 -16.72 9.43 5.63
C THR A 23 -17.36 10.25 4.51
N GLU A 24 -18.52 10.87 4.76
CA GLU A 24 -19.21 11.67 3.73
C GLU A 24 -18.36 12.86 3.26
N ARG A 25 -17.75 13.57 4.22
CA ARG A 25 -16.86 14.72 3.94
C ARG A 25 -15.63 14.29 3.14
N LEU A 26 -15.08 13.12 3.45
CA LEU A 26 -13.91 12.56 2.77
C LEU A 26 -14.24 12.21 1.32
N ILE A 27 -15.35 11.52 1.08
CA ILE A 27 -15.77 11.05 -0.25
C ILE A 27 -16.19 12.21 -1.16
N ALA A 28 -16.74 13.28 -0.59
CA ALA A 28 -17.07 14.49 -1.34
C ALA A 28 -15.84 15.33 -1.70
N SER A 29 -14.69 15.10 -1.08
CA SER A 29 -13.48 15.89 -1.31
C SER A 29 -12.82 15.53 -2.65
N PRO A 30 -12.61 16.50 -3.56
CA PRO A 30 -11.84 16.26 -4.78
C PRO A 30 -10.41 15.82 -4.50
N GLU A 31 -9.83 16.25 -3.37
CA GLU A 31 -8.45 15.89 -3.01
C GLU A 31 -8.27 14.39 -2.79
N LEU A 32 -9.32 13.68 -2.35
CA LEU A 32 -9.29 12.24 -2.19
C LEU A 32 -8.89 11.56 -3.51
N TYR A 33 -9.49 11.99 -4.61
CA TYR A 33 -9.27 11.40 -5.95
C TYR A 33 -8.07 11.99 -6.69
N GLN A 34 -7.33 12.93 -6.09
CA GLN A 34 -6.17 13.57 -6.72
C GLN A 34 -4.88 13.28 -5.97
N LYS A 35 -4.96 13.12 -4.64
CA LYS A 35 -3.80 13.04 -3.74
C LYS A 35 -3.71 11.69 -3.02
N THR A 36 -4.51 10.70 -3.41
CA THR A 36 -4.48 9.36 -2.80
C THR A 36 -4.60 8.27 -3.86
N ALA A 37 -4.47 7.00 -3.45
CA ALA A 37 -4.70 5.85 -4.32
C ALA A 37 -6.13 5.80 -4.91
N MET A 38 -7.08 6.56 -4.34
CA MET A 38 -8.42 6.71 -4.93
C MET A 38 -8.40 7.39 -6.31
N GLN A 39 -7.29 7.97 -6.75
CA GLN A 39 -7.15 8.52 -8.11
C GLN A 39 -7.42 7.51 -9.24
N TYR A 40 -7.33 6.22 -8.95
CA TYR A 40 -7.62 5.16 -9.92
C TYR A 40 -9.12 4.93 -10.15
N PHE A 41 -9.98 5.50 -9.30
CA PHE A 41 -11.42 5.24 -9.32
C PHE A 41 -12.21 6.51 -9.56
N SER A 42 -13.27 6.42 -10.35
CA SER A 42 -14.19 7.54 -10.50
C SER A 42 -15.01 7.76 -9.22
N PRO A 43 -15.37 9.01 -8.87
CA PRO A 43 -16.30 9.26 -7.77
C PRO A 43 -17.66 8.58 -7.95
N GLU A 44 -18.05 8.29 -9.19
CA GLU A 44 -19.26 7.53 -9.49
C GLU A 44 -19.16 6.07 -9.06
N LEU A 45 -18.02 5.41 -9.31
CA LEU A 45 -17.81 4.04 -8.86
C LEU A 45 -17.84 3.94 -7.33
N VAL A 46 -17.25 4.91 -6.61
CA VAL A 46 -17.34 4.97 -5.14
C VAL A 46 -18.79 5.07 -4.67
N ARG A 47 -19.62 5.89 -5.33
CA ARG A 47 -21.06 5.96 -5.01
C ARG A 47 -21.79 4.64 -5.29
N LEU A 48 -21.44 3.94 -6.37
CA LEU A 48 -22.00 2.62 -6.70
C LEU A 48 -21.55 1.52 -5.73
N CYS A 49 -20.43 1.72 -5.04
CA CYS A 49 -19.93 0.85 -3.98
C CYS A 49 -20.36 1.33 -2.59
N ASP A 50 -21.58 1.88 -2.46
CA ASP A 50 -22.17 2.36 -1.20
C ASP A 50 -21.29 3.34 -0.42
N ASN A 51 -20.57 4.22 -1.12
CA ASN A 51 -19.67 5.21 -0.52
C ASN A 51 -18.57 4.56 0.35
N GLN A 52 -17.99 3.45 -0.13
CA GLN A 52 -16.84 2.82 0.51
C GLN A 52 -15.56 3.10 -0.29
N LEU A 53 -14.44 3.30 0.39
CA LEU A 53 -13.16 3.44 -0.31
C LEU A 53 -12.64 2.07 -0.73
N LEU A 54 -11.90 2.06 -1.83
CA LEU A 54 -11.53 0.84 -2.56
C LEU A 54 -10.03 0.62 -2.42
N ASN A 55 -9.63 -0.61 -2.07
CA ASN A 55 -8.24 -1.03 -2.22
C ASN A 55 -7.80 -0.85 -3.69
N GLU A 56 -6.59 -0.33 -3.93
CA GLU A 56 -6.15 -0.02 -5.31
C GLU A 56 -6.16 -1.23 -6.24
N TYR A 57 -6.02 -2.45 -5.72
CA TYR A 57 -6.07 -3.67 -6.51
C TYR A 57 -7.47 -3.97 -7.09
N LEU A 58 -8.53 -3.36 -6.53
CA LEU A 58 -9.87 -3.42 -7.14
C LEU A 58 -9.91 -2.75 -8.52
N TYR A 59 -8.90 -1.95 -8.88
CA TYR A 59 -8.75 -1.39 -10.23
C TYR A 59 -8.77 -2.49 -11.30
N TYR A 60 -8.10 -3.62 -11.07
CA TYR A 60 -8.05 -4.74 -12.02
C TYR A 60 -9.39 -5.47 -12.21
N TYR A 61 -10.35 -5.26 -11.30
CA TYR A 61 -11.68 -5.85 -11.36
C TYR A 61 -12.68 -4.90 -12.01
N TYR A 62 -12.72 -3.64 -11.55
CA TYR A 62 -13.67 -2.65 -12.06
C TYR A 62 -13.26 -2.03 -13.40
N TYR A 63 -11.95 -1.92 -13.67
CA TYR A 63 -11.39 -1.38 -14.92
C TYR A 63 -10.53 -2.44 -15.64
N ARG A 64 -11.05 -3.67 -15.69
CA ARG A 64 -10.35 -4.84 -16.24
C ARG A 64 -9.86 -4.60 -17.67
N ASP A 65 -10.73 -4.08 -18.53
CA ASP A 65 -10.43 -3.94 -19.96
C ASP A 65 -9.39 -2.83 -20.20
N GLU A 66 -9.46 -1.75 -19.43
CA GLU A 66 -8.48 -0.67 -19.41
C GLU A 66 -7.11 -1.19 -18.95
N ALA A 67 -7.05 -1.88 -17.81
CA ALA A 67 -5.82 -2.45 -17.28
C ALA A 67 -5.21 -3.47 -18.25
N LEU A 68 -6.02 -4.37 -18.81
CA LEU A 68 -5.55 -5.38 -19.77
C LEU A 68 -4.98 -4.72 -21.03
N LYS A 69 -5.69 -3.74 -21.60
CA LYS A 69 -5.22 -3.01 -22.79
C LYS A 69 -3.94 -2.23 -22.49
N ALA A 70 -3.80 -1.66 -21.30
CA ALA A 70 -2.61 -0.95 -20.89
C ALA A 70 -1.41 -1.89 -20.75
N ILE A 71 -1.59 -3.05 -20.09
CA ILE A 71 -0.57 -4.09 -19.94
C ILE A 71 -0.15 -4.66 -21.29
N GLN A 72 -1.10 -5.00 -22.17
CA GLN A 72 -0.80 -5.53 -23.51
C GLN A 72 -0.11 -4.50 -24.41
N GLY A 73 -0.38 -3.21 -24.19
CA GLY A 73 0.25 -2.11 -24.93
C GLY A 73 1.61 -1.68 -24.36
N ALA A 74 2.02 -2.19 -23.20
CA ALA A 74 3.30 -1.86 -22.59
C ALA A 74 4.44 -2.59 -23.31
N GLY A 75 5.57 -1.90 -23.51
CA GLY A 75 6.75 -2.49 -24.17
C GLY A 75 7.52 -3.49 -23.29
N GLU A 76 7.24 -3.53 -22.00
CA GLU A 76 7.78 -4.49 -21.04
C GLU A 76 6.76 -4.74 -19.92
N THR A 77 6.77 -5.94 -19.35
CA THR A 77 6.01 -6.27 -18.15
C THR A 77 6.62 -5.62 -16.92
N ARG A 78 5.81 -5.47 -15.86
CA ARG A 78 6.30 -5.00 -14.55
C ARG A 78 7.42 -5.90 -14.00
N GLY A 79 7.35 -7.21 -14.24
CA GLY A 79 8.37 -8.16 -13.83
C GLY A 79 9.71 -7.92 -14.53
N GLU A 80 9.70 -7.73 -15.85
CA GLU A 80 10.89 -7.40 -16.64
C GLU A 80 11.49 -6.06 -16.22
N GLN A 81 10.66 -5.05 -16.00
CA GLN A 81 11.10 -3.74 -15.52
C GLN A 81 11.83 -3.85 -14.17
N ILE A 82 11.24 -4.55 -13.19
CA ILE A 82 11.86 -4.75 -11.86
C ILE A 82 13.15 -5.56 -11.99
N ALA A 83 13.18 -6.60 -12.82
CA ALA A 83 14.37 -7.42 -13.05
C ALA A 83 15.52 -6.57 -13.60
N ARG A 84 15.25 -5.73 -14.60
CA ARG A 84 16.21 -4.79 -15.17
C ARG A 84 16.72 -3.78 -14.13
N ILE A 85 15.81 -3.11 -13.40
CA ILE A 85 16.19 -2.15 -12.35
C ILE A 85 17.11 -2.81 -11.30
N ASN A 86 16.78 -4.03 -10.87
CA ASN A 86 17.59 -4.77 -9.90
C ASN A 86 18.95 -5.18 -10.47
N GLN A 87 19.02 -5.55 -11.75
CA GLN A 87 20.27 -5.88 -12.41
C GLN A 87 21.20 -4.66 -12.50
N GLU A 88 20.67 -3.52 -12.95
CA GLU A 88 21.41 -2.24 -13.02
C GLU A 88 21.90 -1.81 -11.63
N MET A 89 21.06 -1.92 -10.60
CA MET A 89 21.44 -1.63 -9.22
C MET A 89 22.59 -2.52 -8.74
N ARG A 90 22.52 -3.82 -8.99
CA ARG A 90 23.55 -4.78 -8.58
C ARG A 90 24.87 -4.54 -9.30
N GLU A 91 24.84 -4.18 -10.57
CA GLU A 91 26.04 -3.82 -11.32
C GLU A 91 26.68 -2.55 -10.77
N ALA A 92 25.88 -1.49 -10.56
CA ALA A 92 26.38 -0.26 -9.96
C ALA A 92 26.99 -0.51 -8.56
N LEU A 93 26.33 -1.32 -7.72
CA LEU A 93 26.82 -1.67 -6.40
C LEU A 93 28.16 -2.43 -6.41
N ARG A 94 28.54 -3.11 -7.50
CA ARG A 94 29.87 -3.78 -7.60
C ARG A 94 31.03 -2.79 -7.66
N THR A 95 30.75 -1.53 -8.01
CA THR A 95 31.78 -0.48 -8.15
C THR A 95 32.11 0.21 -6.83
N VAL A 96 31.37 -0.09 -5.76
CA VAL A 96 31.54 0.49 -4.43
C VAL A 96 31.65 -0.60 -3.38
N ASP A 97 32.42 -0.35 -2.32
CA ASP A 97 32.44 -1.23 -1.15
C ASP A 97 31.56 -0.62 -0.07
N ALA A 98 30.42 -1.24 0.21
CA ALA A 98 29.46 -0.76 1.19
C ALA A 98 30.02 -0.66 2.62
N ARG A 99 31.11 -1.36 2.94
CA ARG A 99 31.74 -1.29 4.29
C ARG A 99 32.56 -0.02 4.47
N THR A 100 33.21 0.43 3.41
CA THR A 100 34.10 1.60 3.43
C THR A 100 33.45 2.85 2.85
N GLN A 101 32.40 2.69 2.02
CA GLN A 101 31.67 3.75 1.33
C GLN A 101 30.13 3.55 1.44
N PRO A 102 29.57 3.52 2.66
CA PRO A 102 28.15 3.22 2.87
C PRO A 102 27.22 4.27 2.25
N GLU A 103 27.59 5.55 2.26
CA GLU A 103 26.79 6.62 1.65
C GLU A 103 26.68 6.43 0.14
N ALA A 104 27.79 6.10 -0.53
CA ALA A 104 27.79 5.86 -1.98
C ALA A 104 26.94 4.63 -2.35
N ALA A 105 27.07 3.54 -1.58
CA ALA A 105 26.24 2.35 -1.76
C ALA A 105 24.74 2.65 -1.52
N PHE A 106 24.43 3.45 -0.49
CA PHE A 106 23.06 3.88 -0.20
C PHE A 106 22.49 4.76 -1.30
N THR A 107 23.25 5.70 -1.85
CA THR A 107 22.80 6.53 -2.98
C THR A 107 22.44 5.67 -4.19
N ILE A 108 23.25 4.67 -4.53
CA ILE A 108 22.94 3.73 -5.62
C ILE A 108 21.65 2.97 -5.33
N TRP A 109 21.51 2.41 -4.12
CA TRP A 109 20.31 1.70 -3.72
C TRP A 109 19.06 2.60 -3.79
N MET A 110 19.13 3.79 -3.21
CA MET A 110 18.02 4.76 -3.15
C MET A 110 17.58 5.16 -4.57
N GLN A 111 18.51 5.45 -5.47
CA GLN A 111 18.18 5.76 -6.87
C GLN A 111 17.36 4.66 -7.55
N HIS A 112 17.75 3.40 -7.39
CA HIS A 112 17.05 2.27 -8.00
C HIS A 112 15.75 1.92 -7.28
N TYR A 113 15.74 2.04 -5.95
CA TYR A 113 14.54 1.91 -5.14
C TYR A 113 13.47 2.92 -5.57
N LEU A 114 13.81 4.20 -5.75
CA LEU A 114 12.87 5.22 -6.22
C LEU A 114 12.40 4.95 -7.64
N ARG A 115 13.27 4.52 -8.54
CA ARG A 115 12.87 4.10 -9.90
C ARG A 115 11.82 3.00 -9.84
N ARG A 116 11.99 2.01 -8.96
CA ARG A 116 11.00 0.95 -8.74
C ARG A 116 9.71 1.50 -8.12
N GLU A 117 9.80 2.26 -7.04
CA GLU A 117 8.62 2.71 -6.28
C GLU A 117 7.79 3.74 -7.04
N ASN A 118 8.42 4.65 -7.78
CA ASN A 118 7.72 5.71 -8.49
C ASN A 118 7.08 5.22 -9.79
N SER A 119 7.51 4.09 -10.34
CA SER A 119 6.89 3.44 -11.51
C SER A 119 5.74 2.49 -11.17
N TYR A 120 5.39 2.32 -9.88
CA TYR A 120 4.29 1.45 -9.45
C TYR A 120 2.95 1.95 -10.02
N MET A 121 2.13 1.02 -10.55
CA MET A 121 0.82 1.24 -11.17
C MET A 121 0.79 2.18 -12.39
N GLN A 122 1.93 2.72 -12.84
CA GLN A 122 1.97 3.68 -13.96
C GLN A 122 1.61 3.04 -15.29
N ASN A 123 2.12 1.83 -15.56
CA ASN A 123 1.88 1.16 -16.84
C ASN A 123 0.44 0.66 -16.94
N GLU A 124 -0.13 0.21 -15.83
CA GLU A 124 -1.45 -0.41 -15.76
C GLU A 124 -2.58 0.62 -15.75
N SER A 125 -2.39 1.74 -15.04
CA SER A 125 -3.43 2.78 -14.90
C SER A 125 -3.26 3.96 -15.85
N ARG A 126 -2.07 4.14 -16.46
CA ARG A 126 -1.68 5.34 -17.22
C ARG A 126 -1.82 6.65 -16.45
N GLN A 127 -1.90 6.57 -15.12
CA GLN A 127 -1.91 7.73 -14.22
C GLN A 127 -0.50 7.94 -13.66
N GLU A 128 -0.13 9.19 -13.46
CA GLU A 128 1.06 9.52 -12.69
C GLU A 128 0.84 9.18 -11.21
N LYS A 129 1.94 8.97 -10.49
CA LYS A 129 1.86 8.69 -9.05
C LYS A 129 1.55 9.99 -8.31
N PHE A 130 0.47 10.03 -7.54
CA PHE A 130 0.06 11.22 -6.78
C PHE A 130 1.13 11.74 -5.79
N HIS A 131 1.99 10.84 -5.28
CA HIS A 131 3.16 11.19 -4.46
C HIS A 131 4.40 10.47 -4.98
N THR A 132 5.19 11.20 -5.77
CA THR A 132 6.55 10.81 -6.14
C THR A 132 7.42 10.85 -4.89
N ARG A 133 8.10 9.75 -4.59
CA ARG A 133 9.09 9.72 -3.50
C ARG A 133 10.35 10.44 -3.94
N GLU A 134 10.86 11.29 -3.06
CA GLU A 134 12.11 12.01 -3.22
C GLU A 134 13.29 11.23 -2.61
N PRO A 135 14.52 11.43 -3.11
CA PRO A 135 15.70 10.80 -2.55
C PRO A 135 16.05 11.36 -1.18
N LEU A 136 16.16 10.45 -0.22
CA LEU A 136 16.75 10.72 1.09
C LEU A 136 18.25 10.46 1.05
N THR A 137 18.99 11.18 1.88
CA THR A 137 20.37 10.81 2.24
C THR A 137 20.37 9.64 3.21
N LEU A 138 21.51 8.93 3.35
CA LEU A 138 21.65 7.84 4.33
C LEU A 138 21.33 8.33 5.75
N ARG A 139 21.80 9.53 6.10
CA ARG A 139 21.54 10.14 7.41
C ARG A 139 20.05 10.39 7.63
N GLN A 140 19.37 11.02 6.67
CA GLN A 140 17.92 11.24 6.75
C GLN A 140 17.16 9.93 6.88
N PHE A 141 17.53 8.90 6.10
CA PHE A 141 16.89 7.60 6.17
C PHE A 141 17.02 6.91 7.54
N ILE A 142 18.12 7.16 8.26
CA ILE A 142 18.33 6.62 9.61
C ILE A 142 17.63 7.46 10.69
N GLU A 143 17.64 8.78 10.54
CA GLU A 143 17.13 9.72 11.55
C GLU A 143 15.61 9.95 11.45
N GLU A 144 15.05 9.84 10.25
CA GLU A 144 13.61 10.00 10.02
C GLU A 144 12.87 8.72 10.43
N PRO A 145 11.75 8.83 11.18
CA PRO A 145 10.93 7.68 11.50
C PRO A 145 10.48 6.96 10.23
N ASP A 146 10.61 5.63 10.21
CA ASP A 146 10.07 4.83 9.11
C ASP A 146 8.57 5.09 8.99
N THR A 147 8.15 5.60 7.83
CA THR A 147 6.77 6.02 7.57
C THR A 147 5.84 4.84 7.27
N GLY A 148 6.34 3.61 7.32
CA GLY A 148 5.54 2.39 7.33
C GLY A 148 5.80 1.44 6.16
N GLY A 149 4.88 0.50 5.99
CA GLY A 149 5.06 -0.69 5.14
C GLY A 149 5.06 -1.95 5.99
N TYR A 150 5.43 -3.10 5.39
CA TYR A 150 5.41 -4.39 6.09
C TYR A 150 6.27 -4.39 7.37
N ALA A 151 7.42 -3.70 7.37
CA ALA A 151 8.28 -3.57 8.54
C ALA A 151 7.60 -2.76 9.66
N GLY A 152 6.97 -1.62 9.32
CA GLY A 152 6.20 -0.82 10.28
C GLY A 152 5.07 -1.62 10.91
N VAL A 153 4.27 -2.35 10.11
CA VAL A 153 3.19 -3.22 10.63
C VAL A 153 3.75 -4.31 11.55
N ALA A 154 4.88 -4.93 11.19
CA ALA A 154 5.52 -5.93 12.03
C ALA A 154 6.00 -5.35 13.38
N LEU A 155 6.56 -4.14 13.38
CA LEU A 155 6.95 -3.43 14.59
C LEU A 155 5.73 -3.04 15.43
N ASP A 156 4.65 -2.57 14.80
CA ASP A 156 3.40 -2.26 15.47
C ASP A 156 2.84 -3.48 16.20
N ILE A 157 2.91 -4.66 15.58
CA ILE A 157 2.52 -5.93 16.21
C ILE A 157 3.37 -6.21 17.45
N LEU A 158 4.69 -6.08 17.35
CA LEU A 158 5.60 -6.30 18.48
C LEU A 158 5.37 -5.31 19.62
N GLU A 159 5.09 -4.04 19.32
CA GLU A 159 4.81 -3.02 20.33
C GLU A 159 3.46 -3.23 21.01
N ALA A 160 2.42 -3.62 20.25
CA ALA A 160 1.08 -3.80 20.77
C ALA A 160 0.98 -4.95 21.79
N VAL A 161 1.76 -6.02 21.57
CA VAL A 161 1.87 -7.13 22.51
C VAL A 161 2.54 -6.70 23.83
N ASN A 162 3.35 -5.64 23.82
CA ASN A 162 4.15 -5.22 24.97
C ASN A 162 3.60 -4.01 25.73
N SER A 163 2.66 -3.24 25.19
CA SER A 163 2.27 -1.96 25.80
C SER A 163 0.80 -1.59 25.61
N THR A 164 0.44 -1.11 24.41
CA THR A 164 -0.85 -0.46 24.15
C THR A 164 -1.58 -1.16 23.03
N THR A 165 -2.90 -1.27 23.15
CA THR A 165 -3.75 -1.79 22.07
C THR A 165 -3.57 -0.96 20.80
N LYS A 166 -3.39 -1.60 19.66
CA LYS A 166 -3.28 -0.96 18.34
C LYS A 166 -4.33 -1.51 17.38
N ARG A 167 -4.95 -0.63 16.60
CA ARG A 167 -5.82 -1.01 15.47
C ARG A 167 -4.94 -1.36 14.28
N ILE A 168 -5.02 -2.60 13.79
CA ILE A 168 -4.23 -3.09 12.65
C ILE A 168 -5.11 -3.81 11.65
N VAL A 169 -4.67 -3.92 10.40
CA VAL A 169 -5.32 -4.73 9.37
C VAL A 169 -4.52 -6.04 9.22
N VAL A 170 -5.18 -7.18 9.41
CA VAL A 170 -4.52 -8.49 9.44
C VAL A 170 -5.32 -9.55 8.69
N SER A 171 -4.58 -10.50 8.10
CA SER A 171 -5.16 -11.70 7.51
C SER A 171 -5.38 -12.77 8.57
N ILE A 172 -6.63 -13.14 8.82
CA ILE A 172 -7.04 -14.15 9.81
C ILE A 172 -8.16 -15.05 9.28
N GLN A 173 -8.40 -16.20 9.91
CA GLN A 173 -9.52 -17.08 9.55
C GLN A 173 -10.87 -16.41 9.85
N ASN A 174 -11.82 -16.50 8.93
CA ASN A 174 -13.09 -15.79 8.95
C ASN A 174 -13.92 -16.09 10.21
N ASN A 175 -14.10 -17.37 10.59
CA ASN A 175 -14.90 -17.79 11.75
C ASN A 175 -16.26 -17.06 11.88
N GLY A 176 -16.91 -16.76 10.75
CA GLY A 176 -18.23 -16.12 10.72
C GLY A 176 -18.24 -14.59 10.85
N THR A 177 -17.10 -13.90 10.71
CA THR A 177 -17.08 -12.42 10.71
C THR A 177 -17.71 -11.84 9.43
N LEU A 178 -17.36 -12.39 8.28
CA LEU A 178 -17.98 -12.07 7.00
C LEU A 178 -18.94 -13.22 6.67
N ASP A 179 -20.24 -12.96 6.77
CA ASP A 179 -21.32 -13.94 6.62
C ASP A 179 -21.46 -14.49 5.18
N PHE A 180 -20.92 -13.76 4.21
CA PHE A 180 -20.85 -14.14 2.80
C PHE A 180 -19.63 -15.00 2.43
N LEU A 181 -18.76 -15.31 3.40
CA LEU A 181 -17.59 -16.19 3.23
C LEU A 181 -17.67 -17.40 4.15
N ARG A 182 -16.93 -18.46 3.82
CA ARG A 182 -16.90 -19.68 4.65
C ARG A 182 -16.14 -19.43 5.95
N PRO A 183 -16.44 -20.18 7.03
CA PRO A 183 -15.72 -20.01 8.30
C PRO A 183 -14.21 -20.26 8.21
N ASP A 184 -13.75 -21.08 7.26
CA ASP A 184 -12.36 -21.45 7.04
C ASP A 184 -11.62 -20.58 6.00
N ASP A 185 -12.30 -19.64 5.35
CA ASP A 185 -11.65 -18.68 4.47
C ASP A 185 -10.73 -17.73 5.27
N VAL A 186 -9.60 -17.34 4.69
CA VAL A 186 -8.74 -16.30 5.25
C VAL A 186 -9.21 -14.94 4.75
N ILE A 187 -9.54 -14.05 5.67
CA ILE A 187 -10.04 -12.70 5.42
C ILE A 187 -9.05 -11.66 5.92
N GLU A 188 -9.05 -10.47 5.33
CA GLU A 188 -8.26 -9.33 5.78
C GLU A 188 -9.20 -8.26 6.34
N ILE A 189 -9.13 -8.03 7.65
CA ILE A 189 -10.01 -7.11 8.38
C ILE A 189 -9.24 -6.23 9.36
N SER A 190 -9.85 -5.11 9.77
CA SER A 190 -9.40 -4.36 10.93
C SER A 190 -9.61 -5.16 12.22
N CYS A 191 -8.62 -5.16 13.10
CA CYS A 191 -8.63 -5.82 14.41
C CYS A 191 -7.91 -4.94 15.45
N ASP A 192 -8.28 -5.11 16.71
CA ASP A 192 -7.57 -4.58 17.86
C ASP A 192 -6.57 -5.62 18.36
N LEU A 193 -5.28 -5.32 18.25
CA LEU A 193 -4.21 -6.13 18.80
C LEU A 193 -3.80 -5.59 20.17
N SER A 194 -3.80 -6.45 21.18
CA SER A 194 -3.31 -6.14 22.53
C SER A 194 -2.41 -7.26 23.06
N ARG A 195 -1.96 -7.14 24.31
CA ARG A 195 -1.24 -8.20 25.04
C ARG A 195 -2.01 -9.51 25.15
N ASP A 196 -3.35 -9.46 25.08
CA ASP A 196 -4.23 -10.63 25.19
C ASP A 196 -4.48 -11.29 23.83
N GLY A 197 -3.91 -10.72 22.75
CA GLY A 197 -4.03 -11.21 21.38
C GLY A 197 -4.88 -10.32 20.49
N LEU A 198 -5.35 -10.88 19.39
CA LEU A 198 -6.21 -10.22 18.42
C LEU A 198 -7.67 -10.31 18.85
N SER A 199 -8.34 -9.16 18.86
CA SER A 199 -9.79 -9.02 18.96
C SER A 199 -10.31 -8.27 17.74
N ARG A 200 -11.55 -8.55 17.33
CA ARG A 200 -12.15 -8.02 16.10
C ARG A 200 -12.93 -6.75 16.43
#